data_AF-A0A239JGE5-F1
#
_entry.id   AF-A0A239JGE5-F1
#
_cell.length_a   1.000
_cell.length_b   1.000
_cell.length_c   1.000
_cell.angle_alpha   90.00
_cell.angle_beta   90.00
_cell.angle_gamma   90.00
#
_symmetry.space_group_name_H-M   'P 1'
#
loop_
_entity.id
_entity.type
_entity.pdbx_description
1 polymer ?
#
loop_
_entity_poly.entity_id
_entity_poly.type
_entity_poly.pdbx_seq_one_letter_code
_entity_poly.pdbx_strand_id
1 'polypeptide(L)' 'MTFAKYKLGEDVEVSGTFTGLGDQKGRVTEIVYDKLSSQFFYNVQCGENRHYAQERFVSTVQRLNEGT' A
#
# COMPACT_ATOMS: atom_id res chain seq x y z
N MET A 1 -8.37 20.44 1.95
CA MET A 1 -7.20 19.69 2.45
C MET A 1 -7.39 18.24 2.02
N THR A 2 -6.41 17.69 1.28
CA THR A 2 -6.43 16.27 0.89
C THR A 2 -5.61 15.50 1.92
N PHE A 3 -6.16 14.39 2.41
CA PHE A 3 -5.51 13.55 3.41
C PHE A 3 -5.14 12.21 2.77
N ALA A 4 -4.03 11.63 3.23
CA ALA A 4 -3.65 10.28 2.85
C ALA A 4 -4.72 9.29 3.32
N LYS A 5 -5.10 8.35 2.45
CA LYS A 5 -6.08 7.32 2.77
C LYS A 5 -5.58 6.36 3.86
N TYR A 6 -4.29 6.04 3.85
CA TYR A 6 -3.64 5.12 4.80
C TYR A 6 -2.68 5.87 5.73
N LYS A 7 -2.38 5.29 6.89
CA LYS A 7 -1.53 5.89 7.94
C LYS A 7 -0.18 5.21 8.05
N LEU A 8 0.80 5.93 8.60
CA LEU A 8 2.07 5.33 9.02
C LEU A 8 1.82 4.20 10.03
N GLY A 9 2.45 3.05 9.81
CA GLY A 9 2.29 1.86 10.63
C GLY A 9 1.03 1.03 10.33
N GLU A 10 0.18 1.46 9.40
CA GLU A 10 -1.00 0.70 8.99
C GLU A 10 -0.61 -0.53 8.17
N ASP A 11 -1.26 -1.66 8.44
CA ASP A 11 -1.11 -2.87 7.64
C ASP A 11 -2.02 -2.77 6.40
N VAL A 12 -1.42 -2.92 5.24
CA VAL A 12 -2.04 -2.76 3.91
C VAL A 12 -1.63 -3.91 2.99
N GLU A 13 -2.23 -3.96 1.82
CA GLU A 13 -1.86 -4.89 0.75
C GLU A 13 -1.46 -4.10 -0.50
N VAL A 14 -0.36 -4.49 -1.13
CA VAL A 14 0.14 -3.92 -2.39
C VAL A 14 -0.24 -4.86 -3.52
N SER A 15 -0.90 -4.34 -4.54
CA SER A 15 -1.43 -5.13 -5.65
C SER A 15 -0.34 -5.87 -6.44
N GLY A 16 -0.61 -7.12 -6.81
CA GLY A 16 0.23 -7.95 -7.67
C GLY A 16 0.44 -7.39 -9.07
N THR A 17 -0.50 -6.59 -9.57
CA THR A 17 -0.34 -5.85 -10.84
C THR A 17 0.81 -4.84 -10.74
N PHE A 18 1.07 -4.30 -9.55
CA PHE A 18 2.18 -3.39 -9.30
C PHE A 18 3.48 -4.14 -9.01
N THR A 19 3.44 -5.17 -8.16
CA THR A 19 4.65 -5.90 -7.71
C THR A 19 5.19 -6.88 -8.76
N GLY A 20 4.34 -7.39 -9.65
CA GLY A 20 4.66 -8.51 -10.55
C GLY A 20 4.79 -9.88 -9.84
N LEU A 21 4.47 -9.95 -8.54
CA LEU A 21 4.72 -11.11 -7.67
C LEU A 21 3.46 -11.60 -6.92
N GLY A 22 2.28 -11.14 -7.35
CA GLY A 22 1.03 -11.34 -6.60
C GLY A 22 0.83 -10.27 -5.50
N ASP A 23 -0.37 -10.25 -4.92
CA ASP A 23 -0.70 -9.29 -3.85
C ASP A 23 0.17 -9.54 -2.62
N GLN A 24 0.78 -8.49 -2.08
CA GLN A 24 1.71 -8.58 -0.95
C GLN A 24 1.22 -7.76 0.23
N LYS A 25 1.02 -8.44 1.36
CA LYS A 25 0.71 -7.79 2.64
C LYS A 25 1.96 -7.12 3.19
N GLY A 26 1.80 -5.94 3.75
CA GLY A 26 2.90 -5.18 4.33
C GLY A 26 2.44 -4.04 5.21
N ARG A 27 3.41 -3.28 5.71
CA ARG A 27 3.17 -2.15 6.61
C ARG A 27 3.66 -0.85 6.00
N VAL A 28 2.84 0.21 6.07
CA VAL A 28 3.21 1.54 5.59
C VAL A 28 4.32 2.11 6.50
N THR A 29 5.45 2.47 5.90
CA THR A 29 6.63 3.02 6.59
C THR A 29 6.91 4.48 6.23
N GLU A 30 6.37 4.94 5.10
CA GLU A 30 6.51 6.32 4.63
C GLU A 30 5.29 6.70 3.78
N ILE A 31 4.91 7.98 3.84
CA ILE A 31 3.82 8.55 3.03
C ILE A 31 4.33 9.84 2.42
N VAL A 32 4.24 9.96 1.10
CA VAL A 32 4.68 11.13 0.35
C VAL A 32 3.52 11.66 -0.48
N TYR A 33 3.28 12.96 -0.42
CA TYR A 33 2.36 13.64 -1.34
C TYR A 33 3.14 14.25 -2.50
N ASP A 34 2.89 13.78 -3.72
CA ASP A 34 3.44 14.40 -4.92
C ASP A 34 2.49 15.50 -5.41
N LYS A 35 2.98 16.74 -5.43
CA LYS A 35 2.22 17.91 -5.90
C LYS A 35 2.00 17.89 -7.40
N LEU A 36 2.91 17.31 -8.19
CA LEU A 36 2.81 17.31 -9.65
C LEU A 36 1.65 16.44 -10.12
N SER A 37 1.56 15.21 -9.58
CA SER A 37 0.45 14.29 -9.86
C SER A 37 -0.73 14.41 -8.90
N SER A 38 -0.64 15.28 -7.89
CA SER A 38 -1.68 15.55 -6.89
C SER A 38 -2.17 14.29 -6.14
N GLN A 39 -1.27 13.37 -5.81
CA GLN A 39 -1.62 12.08 -5.20
C GLN A 39 -0.61 11.62 -4.14
N PHE A 40 -1.02 10.63 -3.35
CA PHE A 40 -0.16 10.00 -2.35
C PHE A 40 0.56 8.76 -2.90
N PHE A 41 1.80 8.60 -2.45
CA PHE A 41 2.61 7.41 -2.58
C PHE A 41 2.95 6.86 -1.20
N TYR A 42 3.04 5.54 -1.13
CA TYR A 42 3.24 4.79 0.11
C TYR A 42 4.45 3.90 -0.04
N ASN A 43 5.39 4.00 0.89
CA ASN A 43 6.48 3.03 1.04
C ASN A 43 5.99 1.91 1.97
N VAL A 44 5.79 0.71 1.42
CA VAL A 44 5.24 -0.44 2.15
C VAL A 44 6.32 -1.51 2.28
N GLN A 45 6.60 -1.92 3.52
CA GLN A 45 7.48 -3.06 3.82
C GLN A 45 6.68 -4.36 3.76
N CYS A 46 7.00 -5.25 2.82
CA CYS A 46 6.36 -6.54 2.59
C CYS A 46 7.40 -7.67 2.81
N GLY A 47 7.49 -8.21 4.02
CA GLY A 47 8.55 -9.18 4.36
C GLY A 47 9.93 -8.56 4.20
N GLU A 48 10.78 -9.12 3.34
CA GLU A 48 12.10 -8.57 2.99
C GLU A 48 12.05 -7.49 1.89
N ASN A 49 10.93 -7.37 1.17
CA ASN A 49 10.78 -6.43 0.06
C ASN A 49 10.22 -5.07 0.52
N ARG A 50 10.50 -4.02 -0.26
CA ARG A 50 9.85 -2.71 -0.14
C ARG A 50 9.23 -2.30 -1.47
N HIS A 51 8.02 -1.76 -1.38
CA HIS A 51 7.27 -1.26 -2.54
C HIS A 51 6.91 0.20 -2.35
N TYR A 52 7.31 1.04 -3.29
CA TYR A 52 6.91 2.45 -3.33
C TYR A 52 5.73 2.61 -4.29
N ALA A 53 4.53 2.42 -3.76
CA ALA A 53 3.31 2.28 -4.55
C ALA A 53 2.44 3.54 -4.52
N GLN A 54 1.84 3.88 -5.67
CA GLN A 54 0.78 4.89 -5.75
C GLN A 54 -0.47 4.39 -5.00
N GLU A 55 -1.24 5.29 -4.40
CA GLU A 55 -2.45 4.98 -3.61
C GLU A 55 -3.39 3.95 -4.26
N ARG A 56 -3.59 4.01 -5.59
CA ARG A 56 -4.48 3.09 -6.30
C ARG A 56 -4.07 1.62 -6.27
N PHE A 57 -2.80 1.34 -5.98
CA PHE A 57 -2.25 -0.02 -5.87
C PHE A 57 -2.16 -0.50 -4.42
N VAL A 58 -2.63 0.30 -3.47
CA VAL A 58 -2.66 -0.04 -2.05
C VAL A 58 -4.11 -0.22 -1.63
N SER A 59 -4.38 -1.30 -0.91
CA SER A 59 -5.70 -1.62 -0.35
C SER A 59 -5.59 -1.94 1.14
N THR A 60 -6.70 -1.84 1.86
CA THR A 60 -6.77 -2.39 3.22
C THR A 60 -6.63 -3.91 3.12
N VAL A 61 -5.89 -4.54 4.04
CA VAL A 61 -5.72 -5.99 4.05
C VAL A 61 -7.10 -6.66 4.04
N GLN A 62 -7.42 -7.36 2.96
CA GLN A 62 -8.61 -8.20 2.96
C GLN A 62 -8.34 -9.36 3.91
N ARG A 63 -9.11 -9.43 4.99
CA ARG A 63 -9.28 -10.71 5.67
C ARG A 63 -9.94 -11.60 4.63
N LEU A 64 -9.19 -12.55 4.09
CA LEU A 64 -9.80 -13.71 3.47
C LEU A 64 -10.79 -14.20 4.54
N ASN A 65 -12.09 -14.12 4.25
CA ASN A 65 -13.02 -14.98 4.95
C ASN A 65 -12.46 -16.38 4.66
N GLU A 66 -11.83 -16.98 5.67
CA GLU A 66 -11.50 -18.40 5.66
C GLU A 66 -12.84 -19.10 5.53
N GLY A 67 -13.23 -19.33 4.28
CA GLY A 67 -14.36 -20.16 3.93
C GLY A 67 -13.98 -21.59 4.28
N THR A 68 -14.84 -22.20 5.09
CA THR A 68 -14.95 -23.62 5.49
C THR A 68 -13.92 -24.15 6.48
#